data_AF-A0A327PR24-F1
#
_entry.id   AF-A0A327PR24-F1
#
_cell.length_a   1.000
_cell.length_b   1.000
_cell.length_c   1.000
_cell.angle_alpha   90.00
_cell.angle_beta   90.00
_cell.angle_gamma   90.00
#
_symmetry.space_group_name_H-M   'P 1'
#
loop_
_entity.id
_entity.type
_entity.pdbx_description
1 polymer ?
#
loop_
_entity_poly.entity_id
_entity_poly.type
_entity_poly.pdbx_seq_one_letter_code
_entity_poly.pdbx_strand_id
1 'polypeptide(L)' 'MKNYFGAVGIVTGALIIFVTAIQFNLSMFLIWLLFLAGPALVLWMVWSVLIADVIVKETFEEQWYQDEPEMRRRDLA' A
#
# COMPACT_ATOMS: atom_id res chain seq x y z
N MET A 1 -1.56 11.36 -12.95
CA MET A 1 -1.14 9.94 -12.86
C MET A 1 0.03 9.80 -11.91
N LYS A 2 0.04 8.73 -11.09
CA LYS A 2 1.19 8.21 -10.31
C LYS A 2 1.70 9.17 -9.22
N ASN A 3 1.25 9.01 -7.98
CA ASN A 3 2.16 9.21 -6.83
C ASN A 3 1.65 8.60 -5.51
N TYR A 4 0.44 8.05 -5.47
CA TYR A 4 0.00 7.27 -4.32
C TYR A 4 0.90 6.03 -4.09
N PHE A 5 1.36 5.36 -5.16
CA PHE A 5 2.39 4.31 -5.05
C PHE A 5 3.70 4.83 -4.43
N GLY A 6 4.06 6.09 -4.71
CA GLY A 6 5.21 6.75 -4.08
C GLY A 6 4.98 6.98 -2.59
N ALA A 7 3.81 7.49 -2.21
CA ALA A 7 3.44 7.67 -0.80
C ALA A 7 3.42 6.32 -0.05
N VAL A 8 2.80 5.29 -0.64
CA VAL A 8 2.78 3.92 -0.06
C VAL A 8 4.20 3.37 0.07
N GLY A 9 5.03 3.51 -0.97
CA GLY A 9 6.43 3.07 -0.95
C GLY A 9 7.27 3.78 0.12
N ILE A 10 7.11 5.09 0.27
CA ILE A 10 7.81 5.90 1.28
C ILE A 10 7.40 5.47 2.69
N VAL A 11 6.10 5.34 2.97
CA VAL A 11 5.61 4.94 4.30
C VAL A 11 6.01 3.51 4.63
N THR A 12 5.96 2.61 3.64
CA THR A 12 6.43 1.23 3.81
C THR A 12 7.94 1.19 4.10
N GLY A 13 8.75 1.95 3.36
CA GLY A 13 10.19 2.06 3.60
C GLY A 13 10.50 2.64 4.98
N ALA A 14 9.79 3.69 5.40
CA ALA A 14 9.93 4.26 6.74
C ALA A 14 9.58 3.25 7.84
N LEU A 15 8.55 2.43 7.64
CA LEU A 15 8.18 1.34 8.55
C LEU A 15 9.29 0.29 8.65
N ILE A 16 9.87 -0.13 7.52
CA ILE A 16 10.98 -1.09 7.51
C ILE A 16 12.16 -0.53 8.31
N ILE A 17 12.55 0.73 8.06
CA ILE A 17 13.63 1.40 8.79
C ILE A 17 13.31 1.46 10.29
N PHE A 18 12.07 1.80 10.66
CA PHE A 18 11.64 1.88 12.05
C PHE A 18 11.74 0.53 12.77
N VAL A 19 11.21 -0.54 12.16
CA VAL A 19 11.26 -1.90 12.73
C VAL A 19 12.69 -2.40 12.84
N THR A 20 13.53 -2.18 11.82
CA THR A 20 14.96 -2.50 11.88
C THR A 20 15.67 -1.71 12.97
N ALA A 21 15.39 -0.42 13.12
CA ALA A 21 15.98 0.43 14.16
C ALA A 21 15.65 -0.08 15.58
N ILE A 22 14.41 -0.53 15.81
CA ILE A 22 14.00 -1.16 17.06
C ILE A 22 14.73 -2.49 17.26
N GLN A 23 14.72 -3.38 16.27
CA GLN A 23 15.28 -4.73 16.37
C GLN A 23 16.77 -4.73 16.73
N PHE A 24 17.54 -3.79 16.18
CA PHE A 24 18.97 -3.65 16.43
C PHE A 24 19.31 -2.61 17.51
N ASN A 25 18.29 -1.98 18.11
CA ASN A 25 18.44 -0.92 19.11
C ASN A 25 19.44 0.18 18.67
N LEU A 26 19.33 0.63 17.41
CA LEU A 26 20.34 1.45 16.75
C LEU A 26 20.48 2.85 17.37
N SER A 27 19.36 3.52 17.63
CA SER A 27 19.36 4.85 18.24
C SER A 27 17.97 5.17 18.80
N MET A 28 17.91 5.43 20.11
CA MET A 28 16.65 5.78 20.77
C MET A 28 16.06 7.07 20.19
N PHE A 29 16.89 8.06 19.85
CA PHE A 29 16.43 9.31 19.23
C PHE A 29 15.75 9.07 17.87
N LEU A 30 16.35 8.25 16.99
CA LEU A 30 15.77 7.93 15.69
C LEU A 30 14.45 7.16 15.82
N ILE A 31 14.39 6.21 16.76
CA ILE A 31 13.16 5.45 17.05
C ILE A 31 12.05 6.41 17.50
N TRP A 32 12.33 7.31 18.45
CA TRP A 32 11.33 8.28 18.92
C TRP A 32 10.89 9.24 17.83
N LEU A 33 11.80 9.71 16.97
CA LEU A 33 11.47 10.59 15.86
C LEU A 33 10.54 9.89 14.87
N LEU A 34 10.86 8.66 14.45
CA LEU A 34 10.05 7.88 13.52
C LEU A 34 8.70 7.49 14.14
N PHE A 35 8.66 7.17 15.43
CA PHE A 35 7.42 6.89 16.16
C PHE A 35 6.48 8.09 16.15
N LEU A 36 7.00 9.30 16.41
CA LEU A 36 6.20 10.52 16.42
C LEU A 36 5.77 10.95 15.00
N ALA A 37 6.65 10.80 14.01
CA ALA A 37 6.36 11.11 12.62
C ALA A 37 5.43 10.09 11.94
N GLY A 38 5.40 8.84 12.44
CA GLY A 38 4.64 7.73 11.88
C GLY A 38 3.17 8.03 11.63
N PRO A 39 2.39 8.49 12.63
CA PRO A 39 0.99 8.89 12.44
C PRO A 39 0.80 9.92 11.32
N ALA A 40 1.67 10.94 11.25
CA ALA A 40 1.59 11.96 10.21
C ALA A 40 1.89 11.39 8.81
N LEU A 41 2.88 10.51 8.70
CA LEU A 41 3.21 9.79 7.46
C LEU A 41 2.04 8.92 6.98
N VAL A 42 1.39 8.19 7.89
CA VAL A 42 0.21 7.36 7.58
C VAL A 42 -0.95 8.22 7.10
N LEU A 43 -1.27 9.32 7.79
CA LEU A 43 -2.34 10.23 7.37
C LEU A 43 -2.07 10.81 5.98
N TRP A 44 -0.82 11.20 5.70
CA TRP A 44 -0.42 11.69 4.38
C TRP A 44 -0.56 10.62 3.28
N MET A 45 -0.19 9.37 3.57
CA MET A 45 -0.37 8.26 2.64
C MET A 45 -1.84 8.00 2.34
N VAL A 46 -2.68 7.92 3.38
CA VAL A 46 -4.13 7.71 3.23
C VAL A 46 -4.74 8.80 2.37
N TRP A 47 -4.44 10.07 2.68
CA TRP A 47 -4.89 11.22 1.89
C TRP A 47 -4.45 11.11 0.41
N SER A 48 -3.20 10.75 0.17
CA SER A 48 -2.65 10.59 -1.17
C SER A 48 -3.34 9.46 -1.96
N VAL A 49 -3.77 8.39 -1.28
CA VAL A 49 -4.54 7.29 -1.88
C VAL A 49 -5.98 7.72 -2.17
N LEU A 50 -6.64 8.43 -1.25
CA LEU A 50 -8.04 8.82 -1.41
C LEU A 50 -8.27 9.81 -2.56
N ILE A 51 -7.30 10.67 -2.86
CA ILE A 51 -7.39 11.65 -3.95
C ILE A 51 -6.80 11.11 -5.25
N ALA A 52 -6.28 9.88 -5.24
CA ALA A 52 -5.80 9.25 -6.45
C ALA A 52 -6.97 9.05 -7.43
N ASP A 53 -6.80 9.59 -8.64
CA ASP A 53 -7.70 9.34 -9.76
C ASP A 53 -7.50 7.89 -10.25
N VAL A 54 -8.20 6.98 -9.60
CA VAL A 54 -8.23 5.55 -9.94
C VAL A 54 -9.44 5.32 -10.83
N ILE A 55 -9.18 5.13 -12.12
CA ILE A 55 -10.20 4.68 -13.06
C ILE A 55 -10.52 3.22 -12.71
N VAL A 56 -11.59 3.02 -11.96
CA VAL A 56 -12.19 1.71 -11.72
C VAL A 56 -12.82 1.26 -13.03
N LYS A 57 -12.10 0.44 -13.81
CA LYS A 57 -12.56 -0.04 -15.12
C LYS A 57 -13.74 -1.00 -15.01
N GLU A 58 -13.83 -1.73 -13.91
CA GLU A 58 -14.90 -2.68 -13.62
C GLU A 58 -15.28 -2.56 -12.15
N THR A 59 -16.57 -2.56 -11.88
CA THR A 59 -17.10 -2.57 -10.52
C THR A 59 -17.03 -3.96 -9.90
N PHE A 60 -17.06 -4.06 -8.57
CA PHE A 60 -17.07 -5.36 -7.88
C PHE A 60 -18.20 -6.29 -8.36
N GLU A 61 -19.35 -5.73 -8.73
CA GLU A 61 -20.48 -6.47 -9.30
C GLU A 61 -20.13 -7.07 -10.68
N GLU A 62 -19.39 -6.36 -11.53
CA GLU A 62 -19.00 -6.84 -12.85
C GLU A 62 -17.93 -7.94 -12.78
N GLN A 63 -16.96 -7.84 -11.86
CA GLN A 63 -15.93 -8.86 -11.69
C GLN A 63 -16.43 -10.17 -11.06
N TRP A 64 -17.46 -10.12 -10.20
CA TRP A 64 -17.95 -11.33 -9.51
C TRP A 64 -18.61 -12.34 -10.45
N TYR A 65 -19.16 -11.88 -11.58
CA TYR A 65 -19.84 -12.72 -12.57
C TYR A 65 -18.99 -13.01 -13.82
N GLN A 66 -17.77 -12.48 -13.91
CA GLN A 66 -16.83 -12.88 -14.95
C GLN A 66 -16.20 -14.23 -14.57
N ASP A 67 -16.85 -15.32 -15.00
CA ASP A 67 -16.13 -16.58 -15.21
C ASP A 67 -14.95 -16.28 -16.13
N GLU A 68 -13.71 -16.44 -15.65
CA GLU A 68 -12.53 -16.29 -16.51
C GLU A 68 -12.70 -17.22 -17.73
N PRO A 69 -12.76 -16.69 -18.96
CA PRO A 69 -12.93 -17.52 -20.15
C PRO A 69 -11.76 -18.50 -20.36
N GLU A 70 -10.65 -18.29 -19.66
CA GLU A 70 -9.52 -19.22 -19.60
C GLU A 70 -9.77 -20.46 -18.75
N MET A 71 -10.60 -20.39 -17.69
CA MET A 71 -10.96 -21.58 -16.91
C MET A 71 -11.86 -22.53 -17.71
N ARG A 72 -12.82 -21.99 -18.47
CA ARG A 72 -13.72 -22.81 -19.32
C ARG A 72 -12.99 -23.64 -20.38
N ARG A 73 -11.81 -23.22 -20.83
CA ARG A 73 -11.00 -23.97 -21.82
C ARG A 73 -10.16 -25.09 -21.23
N ARG A 74 -9.86 -25.07 -19.93
CA ARG A 74 -9.12 -26.15 -19.25
C ARG A 74 -10.01 -27.35 -18.92
N ASP A 75 -11.30 -27.12 -18.69
CA ASP A 75 -12.25 -28.20 -18.36
C ASP A 75 -12.77 -28.95 -19.60
N LEU A 76 -12.44 -28.48 -20.81
CA LEU A 76 -12.87 -29.04 -22.10
C LEU A 76 -11.71 -29.68 -22.89
N ALA A 77 -10.53 -29.82 -22.28
CA ALA A 77 -9.35 -30.50 -22.84
C ALA A 77 -8.98 -31.72 -22.00
#